data_AF-A0A377K434-F1
#
_entry.id   AF-A0A377K434-F1
#
_cell.length_a   1.000
_cell.length_b   1.000
_cell.length_c   1.000
_cell.angle_alpha   90.00
_cell.angle_beta   90.00
_cell.angle_gamma   90.00
#
_symmetry.space_group_name_H-M   'P 1'
#
loop_
_entity.id
_entity.type
_entity.pdbx_description
1 polymer ?
#
loop_
_entity_poly.entity_id
_entity_poly.type
_entity_poly.pdbx_seq_one_letter_code
_entity_poly.pdbx_strand_id
1 'polypeptide(L)'
;MRTKKALHNFKVDLLITFLLVLLGFYIRTVFVSKMGSDITGVMLLFTQLTAYLNLAELGIGIAAASVLYKPLSENEYNKITYIISLLSVIYKYIFVFVLILGVVIGICIYYFIDSVKVVNGVFFILGFVRF
;
A
#
# COMPACT_ATOMS: atom_id res chain seq x y z
N MET A 1 -1.06 -34.09 -16.84
CA MET A 1 -1.27 -33.82 -15.39
C MET A 1 -1.09 -32.35 -14.97
N ARG A 2 -0.59 -31.43 -15.81
CA ARG A 2 -0.45 -29.99 -15.45
C ARG A 2 -1.71 -29.16 -15.74
N THR A 3 -2.46 -29.48 -16.80
CA THR A 3 -3.64 -28.73 -17.27
C THR A 3 -4.84 -28.82 -16.32
N LYS A 4 -5.13 -29.99 -15.72
CA LYS A 4 -6.23 -30.12 -14.74
C LYS A 4 -5.99 -29.33 -13.45
N LYS A 5 -4.74 -29.30 -12.94
CA LYS A 5 -4.36 -28.49 -11.77
C LYS A 5 -4.36 -26.99 -12.10
N ALA A 6 -3.85 -26.61 -13.28
CA ALA A 6 -3.90 -25.23 -13.76
C ALA A 6 -5.35 -24.72 -13.90
N LEU A 7 -6.27 -25.54 -14.45
CA LEU A 7 -7.68 -25.20 -14.54
C LEU A 7 -8.37 -25.07 -13.17
N HIS A 8 -7.99 -25.91 -12.19
CA HIS A 8 -8.53 -25.80 -10.84
C HIS A 8 -8.05 -24.50 -10.16
N ASN A 9 -6.75 -24.20 -10.21
CA ASN A 9 -6.21 -22.95 -9.68
C ASN A 9 -6.85 -21.74 -10.35
N PHE A 10 -6.99 -21.76 -11.68
CA PHE A 10 -7.62 -20.67 -12.42
C PHE A 10 -9.09 -20.46 -12.00
N LYS A 11 -9.86 -21.53 -11.82
CA LYS A 11 -11.26 -21.42 -11.35
C LYS A 11 -11.34 -20.84 -9.94
N VAL A 12 -10.49 -21.28 -9.04
CA VAL A 12 -10.46 -20.77 -7.65
C VAL A 12 -10.05 -19.29 -7.64
N ASP A 13 -9.01 -18.92 -8.38
CA ASP A 13 -8.53 -17.55 -8.49
C ASP A 13 -9.57 -16.61 -9.11
N LEU A 14 -10.26 -17.09 -10.16
CA LEU A 14 -11.35 -16.35 -10.80
C LEU A 14 -12.55 -16.16 -9.88
N LEU A 15 -12.92 -17.19 -9.10
CA LEU A 15 -13.99 -17.07 -8.11
C LEU A 15 -13.63 -16.07 -7.00
N ILE A 16 -12.41 -16.15 -6.46
CA ILE A 16 -11.93 -15.22 -5.44
C ILE A 16 -11.93 -13.78 -5.98
N THR A 17 -11.39 -13.57 -7.17
CA THR A 17 -11.34 -12.24 -7.81
C THR A 17 -12.75 -11.70 -8.03
N PHE A 18 -13.68 -12.52 -8.51
CA PHE A 18 -15.06 -12.11 -8.71
C PHE A 18 -15.76 -11.73 -7.38
N LEU A 19 -15.55 -12.53 -6.33
CA LEU A 19 -16.03 -12.23 -4.98
C LEU A 19 -15.45 -10.91 -4.45
N LEU A 20 -14.14 -10.67 -4.62
CA LEU A 20 -13.48 -9.43 -4.21
C LEU A 20 -14.05 -8.22 -4.94
N VAL A 21 -14.32 -8.33 -6.25
CA VAL A 21 -14.94 -7.25 -7.03
C VAL A 21 -16.34 -6.93 -6.50
N LEU A 22 -17.18 -7.94 -6.29
CA LEU A 22 -18.54 -7.75 -5.75
C LEU A 22 -18.49 -7.11 -4.35
N LEU A 23 -17.60 -7.58 -3.49
CA LEU A 23 -17.42 -7.04 -2.15
C LEU A 23 -16.91 -5.60 -2.19
N GLY A 24 -15.98 -5.28 -3.11
CA GLY A 24 -15.47 -3.94 -3.31
C GLY A 24 -16.56 -2.95 -3.73
N PHE A 25 -17.45 -3.36 -4.64
CA PHE A 25 -18.64 -2.57 -5.01
C PHE A 25 -19.58 -2.35 -3.82
N TYR A 26 -19.82 -3.39 -3.02
CA TYR A 26 -20.65 -3.30 -1.83
C TYR A 26 -20.08 -2.33 -0.78
N ILE A 27 -18.79 -2.51 -0.43
CA ILE A 27 -18.07 -1.64 0.49
C ILE A 27 -18.13 -0.19 -0.01
N ARG A 28 -17.86 0.06 -1.29
CA ARG A 28 -17.92 1.41 -1.86
C ARG A 28 -19.30 2.04 -1.72
N THR A 29 -20.36 1.27 -1.97
CA THR A 29 -21.75 1.73 -1.85
C THR A 29 -22.09 2.10 -0.41
N VAL A 30 -21.69 1.27 0.56
CA VAL A 30 -21.91 1.54 2.00
C VAL A 30 -21.14 2.79 2.44
N PHE A 31 -19.88 2.95 2.02
CA PHE A 31 -19.08 4.12 2.36
C PHE A 31 -19.66 5.42 1.78
N VAL A 32 -20.11 5.42 0.53
CA VAL A 32 -20.78 6.59 -0.06
C VAL A 32 -22.07 6.93 0.68
N SER A 33 -22.88 5.92 1.05
CA SER A 33 -24.17 6.17 1.73
C SER A 33 -24.03 6.59 3.19
N LYS A 34 -23.00 6.10 3.90
CA LYS A 34 -22.79 6.35 5.34
C LYS A 34 -21.85 7.52 5.64
N MET A 35 -20.78 7.68 4.86
CA MET A 35 -19.74 8.70 5.08
C MET A 35 -19.81 9.86 4.08
N GLY A 36 -20.68 9.77 3.07
CA GLY A 36 -20.79 10.76 2.01
C GLY A 36 -19.74 10.58 0.91
N SER A 37 -19.95 11.26 -0.22
CA SER A 37 -19.07 11.22 -1.39
C SER A 37 -17.67 11.77 -1.10
N ASP A 38 -17.57 12.77 -0.22
CA ASP A 38 -16.34 13.54 -0.03
C ASP A 38 -15.27 12.74 0.71
N ILE A 39 -15.64 12.10 1.82
CA ILE A 39 -14.72 11.23 2.60
C ILE A 39 -14.33 10.00 1.77
N THR A 40 -15.28 9.45 1.01
CA THR A 40 -15.01 8.33 0.10
C THR A 40 -14.05 8.71 -1.02
N GLY A 41 -14.18 9.94 -1.57
CA GLY A 41 -13.24 10.48 -2.56
C GLY A 41 -11.83 10.60 -2.01
N VAL A 42 -11.69 11.16 -0.80
CA VAL A 42 -10.39 11.26 -0.11
C VAL A 42 -9.78 9.88 0.15
N MET A 43 -10.57 8.90 0.62
CA MET A 43 -10.11 7.51 0.80
C MET A 43 -9.60 6.88 -0.50
N LEU A 44 -10.29 7.12 -1.62
CA LEU A 44 -9.87 6.61 -2.93
C LEU A 44 -8.53 7.22 -3.35
N LEU A 45 -8.34 8.51 -3.13
CA LEU A 45 -7.07 9.19 -3.40
C LEU A 45 -5.91 8.59 -2.60
N PHE A 46 -6.10 8.33 -1.29
CA PHE A 46 -5.07 7.69 -0.47
C PHE A 46 -4.76 6.25 -0.90
N THR A 47 -5.78 5.48 -1.28
CA THR A 47 -5.60 4.13 -1.83
C THR A 47 -4.76 4.18 -3.11
N GLN A 48 -5.09 5.09 -4.01
CA GLN A 48 -4.39 5.22 -5.29
C GLN A 48 -2.95 5.74 -5.12
N LEU A 49 -2.74 6.69 -4.20
CA LEU A 49 -1.43 7.18 -3.84
C LEU A 49 -0.55 6.05 -3.27
N THR A 50 -1.09 5.22 -2.39
CA THR A 50 -0.39 4.05 -1.83
C THR A 50 -0.02 3.06 -2.94
N ALA A 51 -0.89 2.83 -3.93
CA ALA A 51 -0.58 2.00 -5.09
C ALA A 51 0.58 2.59 -5.92
N TYR A 52 0.62 3.91 -6.11
CA TYR A 52 1.73 4.56 -6.81
C TYR A 52 3.04 4.55 -6.03
N LEU A 53 2.98 4.68 -4.70
CA LEU A 53 4.16 4.53 -3.82
C LEU A 53 4.76 3.13 -3.93
N ASN A 54 3.92 2.08 -3.96
CA ASN A 54 4.37 0.71 -4.21
C ASN A 54 5.06 0.56 -5.57
N LEU A 55 4.57 1.24 -6.62
CA LEU A 55 5.24 1.27 -7.93
C LEU A 55 6.55 2.07 -7.89
N ALA A 56 6.61 3.13 -7.10
CA ALA A 56 7.80 3.96 -6.92
C ALA A 56 8.95 3.21 -6.22
N GLU A 57 8.62 2.21 -5.38
CA GLU A 57 9.60 1.26 -4.83
C GLU A 57 10.14 0.29 -5.91
N LEU A 58 9.59 0.29 -7.13
CA LEU A 58 9.99 -0.56 -8.26
C LEU A 58 9.95 -2.07 -7.94
N GLY A 59 9.20 -2.49 -6.93
CA GLY A 59 9.13 -3.89 -6.50
C GLY A 59 10.44 -4.41 -5.89
N ILE A 60 11.30 -3.51 -5.39
CA ILE A 60 12.58 -3.87 -4.76
C ILE A 60 12.38 -4.87 -3.61
N GLY A 61 11.31 -4.77 -2.82
CA GLY A 61 11.00 -5.78 -1.81
C GLY A 61 10.76 -7.19 -2.32
N ILE A 62 10.11 -7.34 -3.48
CA ILE A 62 9.87 -8.66 -4.09
C ILE A 62 11.19 -9.23 -4.62
N ALA A 63 12.01 -8.40 -5.28
CA ALA A 63 13.33 -8.79 -5.75
C ALA A 63 14.24 -9.18 -4.58
N ALA A 64 14.25 -8.39 -3.51
CA ALA A 64 14.99 -8.65 -2.28
C ALA A 64 14.63 -10.02 -1.67
N ALA A 65 13.34 -10.30 -1.52
CA ALA A 65 12.86 -11.59 -1.01
C ALA A 65 13.30 -12.77 -1.89
N SER A 66 13.25 -12.60 -3.23
CA SER A 66 13.69 -13.65 -4.16
C SER A 66 15.19 -13.95 -4.06
N VAL A 67 16.02 -12.92 -3.89
CA VAL A 67 17.47 -13.05 -3.75
C VAL A 67 17.85 -13.61 -2.38
N LEU A 68 17.11 -13.25 -1.32
CA LEU A 68 17.32 -13.77 0.03
C LEU A 68 16.88 -15.24 0.18
N TYR A 69 15.87 -15.68 -0.57
CA TYR A 69 15.32 -17.04 -0.41
C TYR A 69 16.38 -18.13 -0.56
N LYS A 70 17.25 -18.02 -1.57
CA LYS A 70 18.34 -18.98 -1.83
C LYS A 70 19.35 -19.10 -0.67
N PRO A 71 20.03 -18.02 -0.24
CA PRO A 71 21.00 -18.09 0.85
C PRO A 71 20.38 -18.41 2.21
N LEU A 72 19.11 -18.07 2.45
CA LEU A 72 18.36 -18.50 3.64
C LEU A 72 18.15 -20.01 3.66
N SER A 73 17.78 -20.60 2.52
CA SER A 73 17.61 -22.06 2.40
C SER A 73 18.93 -22.82 2.56
N GLU A 74 20.05 -22.23 2.14
CA GLU A 74 21.39 -22.84 2.19
C GLU A 74 22.12 -22.57 3.52
N ASN A 75 21.53 -21.80 4.44
CA ASN A 75 22.13 -21.38 5.73
C ASN A 75 23.51 -20.69 5.60
N GLU A 76 23.74 -19.96 4.50
CA GLU A 76 25.02 -19.28 4.26
C GLU A 76 25.04 -17.87 4.88
N TYR A 77 25.25 -17.80 6.20
CA TYR A 77 25.22 -16.56 6.99
C TYR A 77 26.08 -15.41 6.44
N ASN A 78 27.24 -15.72 5.84
CA ASN A 78 28.12 -14.72 5.24
C ASN A 78 27.45 -14.03 4.03
N LYS A 79 26.80 -14.80 3.16
CA LYS A 79 26.08 -14.25 1.99
C LYS A 79 24.84 -13.50 2.43
N ILE A 80 24.11 -14.00 3.43
CA ILE A 80 22.93 -13.33 3.99
C ILE A 80 23.32 -11.93 4.50
N THR A 81 24.37 -11.83 5.31
CA THR A 81 24.83 -10.56 5.89
C THR A 81 25.24 -9.55 4.81
N TYR A 82 25.94 -10.01 3.77
CA TYR A 82 26.33 -9.17 2.64
C TYR A 82 25.11 -8.63 1.87
N ILE A 83 24.14 -9.49 1.55
CA ILE A 83 22.95 -9.09 0.79
C ILE A 83 22.06 -8.16 1.62
N ILE A 84 21.87 -8.44 2.92
CA ILE A 84 21.11 -7.56 3.83
C ILE A 84 21.77 -6.18 3.93
N SER A 85 23.10 -6.12 3.99
CA SER A 85 23.83 -4.85 4.04
C SER A 85 23.61 -4.01 2.78
N LEU A 86 23.67 -4.64 1.60
CA LEU A 86 23.34 -3.99 0.32
C LEU A 86 21.88 -3.50 0.27
N LEU A 87 20.94 -4.35 0.68
CA LEU A 87 19.53 -4.00 0.74
C LEU A 87 19.28 -2.83 1.69
N SER A 88 19.92 -2.81 2.86
CA SER A 88 19.79 -1.73 3.83
C SER A 88 20.15 -0.37 3.23
N VAL A 89 21.22 -0.31 2.43
CA VAL A 89 21.63 0.91 1.73
C VAL A 89 20.57 1.34 0.70
N ILE A 90 20.07 0.41 -0.12
CA ILE A 90 19.05 0.69 -1.13
C ILE A 90 17.75 1.17 -0.48
N TYR A 91 17.28 0.47 0.55
CA TYR A 91 16.06 0.83 1.29
C TYR A 91 16.18 2.18 1.99
N LYS A 92 17.38 2.58 2.41
CA LYS A 92 17.60 3.93 2.97
C LYS A 92 17.35 5.03 1.93
N TYR A 93 17.75 4.81 0.67
CA TYR A 93 17.43 5.76 -0.41
C TYR A 93 15.93 5.78 -0.73
N ILE A 94 15.30 4.61 -0.80
CA ILE A 94 13.84 4.50 -1.01
C ILE A 94 13.09 5.22 0.11
N PHE A 95 13.49 5.01 1.35
CA PHE A 95 12.87 5.66 2.51
C PHE A 95 12.90 7.18 2.39
N VAL A 96 14.08 7.76 2.09
CA VAL A 96 14.21 9.22 1.92
C VAL A 96 13.36 9.72 0.76
N PHE A 97 13.37 9.01 -0.37
CA PHE A 97 12.57 9.36 -1.55
C PHE A 97 11.06 9.34 -1.27
N VAL A 98 10.57 8.26 -0.65
CA VAL A 98 9.17 8.09 -0.27
C VAL A 98 8.74 9.13 0.76
N LEU A 99 9.60 9.46 1.72
CA LEU A 99 9.33 10.48 2.74
C LEU A 99 9.17 11.86 2.10
N ILE A 100 10.08 12.25 1.20
CA ILE A 100 9.99 13.54 0.49
C ILE A 100 8.71 13.59 -0.36
N LEU A 101 8.43 12.56 -1.15
CA LEU A 101 7.21 12.50 -1.95
C LEU A 101 5.94 12.55 -1.08
N GLY A 102 5.90 11.79 0.00
CA GLY A 102 4.77 11.77 0.93
C GLY A 102 4.49 13.14 1.54
N VAL A 103 5.54 13.89 1.93
CA VAL A 103 5.40 15.25 2.47
C VAL A 103 4.90 16.21 1.40
N VAL A 104 5.48 16.20 0.20
CA VAL A 104 5.06 17.09 -0.91
C VAL A 104 3.60 16.83 -1.28
N ILE A 105 3.22 15.56 -1.42
CA ILE A 105 1.85 15.17 -1.78
C ILE A 105 0.87 15.53 -0.65
N GLY A 106 1.27 15.33 0.62
CA GLY A 106 0.46 15.72 1.77
C GLY A 106 0.17 17.23 1.81
N ILE A 107 1.17 18.08 1.54
CA ILE A 107 1.00 19.54 1.46
C ILE A 107 0.07 19.91 0.30
N CYS A 108 0.25 19.30 -0.88
CA CYS A 108 -0.63 19.52 -2.02
C CYS A 108 -2.09 19.14 -1.71
N ILE A 109 -2.32 17.98 -1.07
CA ILE A 109 -3.66 17.52 -0.68
C ILE A 109 -4.32 18.50 0.29
N TYR A 110 -3.58 19.00 1.28
CA TYR A 110 -4.09 19.98 2.25
C TYR A 110 -4.54 21.30 1.59
N TYR A 111 -3.81 21.75 0.56
CA TYR A 111 -4.12 22.99 -0.14
C TYR A 111 -5.27 22.84 -1.15
N PHE A 112 -5.35 21.71 -1.86
CA PHE A 112 -6.31 21.49 -2.95
C PHE A 112 -7.66 20.89 -2.52
N ILE A 113 -7.75 20.23 -1.36
CA ILE A 113 -8.99 19.54 -0.93
C ILE A 113 -9.57 20.19 0.33
N ASP A 114 -10.60 21.02 0.14
CA ASP A 114 -11.30 21.71 1.25
C ASP A 114 -11.99 20.74 2.22
N SER A 115 -12.46 19.58 1.75
CA SER A 115 -13.09 18.54 2.58
C SER A 115 -12.16 17.99 3.67
N VAL A 116 -10.84 18.04 3.47
CA VAL A 116 -9.84 17.62 4.48
C VAL A 116 -9.72 18.65 5.62
N LYS A 117 -10.01 19.93 5.34
CA LYS A 117 -9.99 21.00 6.36
C LYS A 117 -11.07 20.79 7.43
N VAL A 118 -12.24 20.27 7.04
CA VAL A 118 -13.37 19.98 7.95
C VAL A 118 -13.02 18.86 8.94
N VAL A 119 -12.29 17.84 8.50
CA VAL A 119 -11.85 16.72 9.36
C VAL A 119 -10.73 17.14 10.31
N ASN A 120 -9.79 17.97 9.85
CA ASN A 120 -8.71 18.50 10.70
C ASN A 120 -9.23 19.45 11.80
N GLY A 121 -10.31 20.21 11.56
CA GLY A 121 -10.94 21.02 12.60
C GLY A 121 -11.42 20.20 13.80
N VAL A 122 -11.99 19.02 13.55
CA VAL A 122 -12.47 18.10 14.61
C VAL A 122 -11.31 17.41 15.34
N PHE A 123 -10.25 17.01 14.62
CA PHE A 123 -9.08 16.35 15.21
C PHE A 123 -8.21 17.31 16.04
N PHE A 124 -8.07 18.57 15.61
CA PHE A 124 -7.34 19.59 16.36
C PHE A 124 -8.09 20.00 17.64
N ILE A 125 -9.42 20.10 17.60
CA ILE A 125 -10.26 20.38 18.77
C ILE A 125 -10.22 19.22 19.78
N LEU A 126 -10.28 17.96 19.32
CA LEU A 126 -10.17 16.79 20.21
C LEU A 126 -8.75 16.57 20.77
N GLY A 127 -7.70 16.94 20.01
CA GLY A 127 -6.32 16.89 20.46
C GLY A 127 -5.99 17.90 21.56
N PHE A 128 -6.64 19.07 21.57
CA PHE A 128 -6.44 20.09 22.60
C PHE A 128 -7.23 19.82 23.90
N VAL A 129 -8.29 19.01 23.84
CA VAL A 129 -9.12 18.67 25.01
C VAL A 129 -8.55 17.48 25.81
N ARG A 130 -7.48 16.83 25.32
CA ARG A 130 -6.91 15.62 25.96
C ARG A 130 -5.41 15.69 26.25
N PHE A 131 -4.85 16.89 26.35
CA PHE A 131 -3.56 17.18 26.98
C PHE A 131 -3.74 18.24 28.06
#